data_AF-A0A9P0TD68-F1
#
_entry.id   AF-A0A9P0TD68-F1
#
_cell.length_a   1.000
_cell.length_b   1.000
_cell.length_c   1.000
_cell.angle_alpha   90.00
_cell.angle_beta   90.00
_cell.angle_gamma   90.00
#
_symmetry.space_group_name_H-M   'P 1'
#
loop_
_entity.id
_entity.type
_entity.pdbx_description
1 polymer ?
#
loop_
_entity_poly.entity_id
_entity_poly.type
_entity_poly.pdbx_seq_one_letter_code
_entity_poly.pdbx_strand_id
1 'polypeptide(L)'
;MYVTINGKLADPGVVLHESNIVRMCTRLIGGKGGFGSMLRAIGAQIEKTTNREACRDLSGRRLRDINEEKRLRKWLEGQEEREREAIERKQKKLEKLLAEPKIEVSLNPSYEKERQELPERVSSAVDAGWQVAGSSGERKRKSDEVLQKKKKAKLWIDAELSDCSSSSESDNESPNDKIEAGAMSDSSNKSELKT
;
A
#
# COMPACT_ATOMS: atom_id res chain seq x y z
N MET A 1 -36.43 -54.01 27.94
CA MET A 1 -35.08 -54.00 28.53
C MET A 1 -34.30 -55.11 27.87
N TYR A 2 -33.03 -54.90 27.54
CA TYR A 2 -32.18 -55.94 26.96
C TYR A 2 -30.80 -55.90 27.61
N VAL A 3 -30.13 -57.04 27.66
CA VAL A 3 -28.83 -57.20 28.31
C VAL A 3 -27.80 -57.55 27.24
N THR A 4 -26.62 -56.93 27.31
CA THR A 4 -25.48 -57.31 26.48
C THR A 4 -24.35 -57.82 27.35
N ILE A 5 -23.70 -58.90 26.92
CA ILE A 5 -22.53 -59.49 27.57
C ILE A 5 -21.36 -59.34 26.60
N ASN A 6 -20.31 -58.63 27.02
CA ASN A 6 -19.12 -58.37 26.18
C ASN A 6 -19.47 -57.78 24.79
N GLY A 7 -20.53 -56.97 24.73
CA GLY A 7 -20.99 -56.31 23.49
C GLY A 7 -21.95 -57.13 22.61
N LYS A 8 -22.26 -58.38 22.95
CA LYS A 8 -23.25 -59.21 22.24
C LYS A 8 -24.57 -59.27 23.01
N LEU A 9 -25.70 -59.42 22.31
CA LEU A 9 -27.01 -59.58 22.95
C LEU A 9 -27.03 -60.91 23.74
N ALA A 10 -27.47 -60.85 25.00
CA ALA A 10 -27.52 -62.02 25.86
C ALA A 10 -28.78 -62.86 25.59
N ASP A 11 -28.58 -64.16 25.34
CA ASP A 11 -29.67 -65.13 25.27
C ASP A 11 -30.12 -65.58 26.68
N PRO A 12 -31.40 -65.93 26.86
CA PRO A 12 -31.91 -66.43 28.12
C PRO A 12 -31.36 -67.84 28.40
N GLY A 13 -30.19 -67.91 29.05
CA GLY A 13 -29.49 -69.17 29.36
C GLY A 13 -27.96 -69.08 29.32
N VAL A 14 -27.38 -67.92 29.02
CA VAL A 14 -25.92 -67.75 28.96
C VAL A 14 -25.27 -67.85 30.35
N VAL A 15 -24.26 -68.71 30.48
CA VAL A 15 -23.44 -68.83 31.70
C VAL A 15 -22.54 -67.60 31.84
N LEU A 16 -22.65 -66.91 32.96
CA LEU A 16 -21.83 -65.75 33.28
C LEU A 16 -20.53 -66.20 33.96
N HIS A 17 -19.39 -65.72 33.44
CA HIS A 17 -18.09 -65.83 34.08
C HIS A 17 -17.73 -64.51 34.77
N GLU A 18 -16.88 -64.55 35.79
CA GLU A 18 -16.48 -63.38 36.59
C GLU A 18 -15.82 -62.26 35.76
N SER A 19 -15.26 -62.59 34.60
CA SER A 19 -14.65 -61.63 33.66
C SER A 19 -15.64 -60.96 32.69
N ASN A 20 -16.93 -61.32 32.73
CA ASN A 20 -17.90 -60.84 31.75
C ASN A 20 -18.44 -59.46 32.11
N ILE A 21 -18.37 -58.52 31.17
CA ILE A 21 -18.96 -57.19 31.32
C ILE A 21 -20.41 -57.25 30.87
N VAL A 22 -21.32 -57.13 31.83
CA VAL A 22 -22.76 -57.13 31.59
C VAL A 22 -23.26 -55.69 31.56
N ARG A 23 -23.90 -55.29 30.45
CA ARG A 23 -24.56 -53.98 30.31
C ARG A 23 -26.05 -54.17 30.16
N MET A 24 -26.80 -53.48 31.00
CA MET A 24 -28.24 -53.57 31.08
C MET A 24 -28.86 -52.30 30.51
N CYS A 25 -29.55 -52.42 29.37
CA CYS A 25 -30.14 -51.29 28.68
C CYS A 25 -31.67 -51.31 28.85
N THR A 26 -32.20 -50.35 29.59
CA THR A 26 -33.65 -50.15 29.68
C THR A 26 -34.15 -49.52 28.38
N ARG A 27 -35.30 -49.99 27.88
CA ARG A 27 -35.97 -49.36 26.73
C ARG A 27 -36.94 -48.36 27.33
N LEU A 28 -36.68 -47.07 27.21
CA LEU A 28 -37.61 -46.03 27.64
C LEU A 28 -38.84 -46.04 26.72
N ILE A 29 -40.02 -45.97 27.33
CA ILE A 29 -41.30 -45.89 26.63
C ILE A 29 -41.50 -44.41 26.29
N GLY A 30 -40.95 -43.99 25.16
CA GLY A 30 -40.95 -42.59 24.76
C GLY A 30 -40.13 -42.39 23.51
N GLY A 31 -40.73 -41.73 22.52
CA GLY A 31 -40.13 -41.52 21.22
C GLY A 31 -38.81 -40.77 21.33
N LYS A 32 -37.74 -41.32 20.76
CA LYS A 32 -36.43 -40.67 20.58
C LYS A 32 -36.51 -39.49 19.59
N GLY A 33 -37.56 -38.68 19.68
CA GLY A 33 -37.98 -37.68 18.71
C GLY A 33 -37.50 -36.27 19.01
N GLY A 34 -36.80 -36.04 20.12
CA GLY A 34 -36.24 -34.72 20.45
C GLY A 34 -35.22 -34.26 19.41
N PHE A 35 -34.32 -35.15 18.99
CA PHE A 35 -33.33 -34.81 17.96
C PHE A 35 -33.97 -34.54 16.59
N GLY A 36 -34.95 -35.37 16.18
CA GLY A 36 -35.65 -35.17 14.90
C GLY A 36 -36.55 -33.93 14.87
N SER A 37 -37.21 -33.59 15.98
CA SER A 37 -37.98 -32.36 16.12
C SER A 37 -37.08 -31.12 16.16
N MET A 38 -35.95 -31.20 16.87
CA MET A 38 -34.92 -30.18 16.87
C MET A 38 -34.36 -29.93 15.46
N LEU A 39 -34.03 -31.00 14.72
CA LEU A 39 -33.60 -30.86 13.32
C LEU A 39 -34.68 -30.26 12.41
N ARG A 40 -35.96 -30.56 12.66
CA ARG A 40 -37.07 -29.98 11.89
C ARG A 40 -37.27 -28.49 12.19
N ALA A 41 -37.12 -28.09 13.47
CA ALA A 41 -37.19 -26.70 13.89
C ALA A 41 -36.01 -25.88 13.33
N ILE A 42 -34.78 -26.41 13.45
CA ILE A 42 -33.57 -25.77 12.94
C ILE A 42 -33.58 -25.74 11.40
N GLY A 43 -33.98 -26.85 10.76
CA GLY A 43 -34.01 -26.97 9.30
C GLY A 43 -35.02 -26.03 8.62
N ALA A 44 -36.05 -25.58 9.34
CA ALA A 44 -36.97 -24.55 8.84
C ALA A 44 -36.36 -23.14 8.87
N GLN A 45 -35.35 -22.92 9.73
CA GLN A 45 -34.69 -21.63 9.93
C GLN A 45 -33.38 -21.50 9.13
N ILE A 46 -32.79 -22.62 8.70
CA ILE A 46 -31.60 -22.65 7.86
C ILE A 46 -32.03 -22.53 6.39
N GLU A 47 -31.83 -21.35 5.82
CA GLU A 47 -31.88 -21.18 4.37
C GLU A 47 -30.72 -21.93 3.70
N LYS A 48 -30.90 -22.32 2.43
CA LYS A 48 -29.85 -23.02 1.67
C LYS A 48 -28.61 -22.14 1.62
N THR A 49 -27.56 -22.55 2.34
CA THR A 49 -26.27 -21.87 2.30
C THR A 49 -25.70 -21.92 0.88
N THR A 50 -25.38 -20.77 0.30
CA THR A 50 -24.76 -20.67 -1.03
C THR A 50 -23.25 -20.93 -1.03
N ASN A 51 -22.69 -21.30 0.13
CA ASN A 51 -21.28 -21.57 0.31
C ASN A 51 -20.86 -22.87 -0.40
N ARG A 52 -20.48 -22.73 -1.68
CA ARG A 52 -19.95 -23.81 -2.52
C ARG A 52 -18.48 -24.16 -2.21
N GLU A 53 -17.79 -23.36 -1.40
CA GLU A 53 -16.35 -23.54 -1.13
C GLU A 53 -16.06 -24.76 -0.24
N ALA A 54 -17.06 -25.21 0.52
CA ALA A 54 -16.98 -26.40 1.36
C ALA A 54 -17.00 -27.72 0.55
N CYS A 55 -17.45 -27.66 -0.71
CA CYS A 55 -17.51 -28.82 -1.57
C CYS A 55 -16.09 -29.29 -1.95
N ARG A 56 -15.96 -30.61 -2.08
CA ARG A 56 -14.73 -31.26 -2.56
C ARG A 56 -14.79 -31.48 -4.06
N ASP A 57 -13.64 -31.42 -4.71
CA ASP A 57 -13.48 -31.85 -6.10
C ASP A 57 -13.31 -33.38 -6.18
N LEU A 58 -13.25 -33.90 -7.42
CA LEU A 58 -13.01 -35.33 -7.68
C LEU A 58 -11.62 -35.80 -7.22
N SER A 59 -10.70 -34.87 -6.93
CA SER A 59 -9.37 -35.16 -6.39
C SER A 59 -9.35 -35.21 -4.85
N GLY A 60 -10.45 -34.85 -4.19
CA GLY A 60 -10.60 -34.83 -2.73
C GLY A 60 -10.18 -33.53 -2.03
N ARG A 61 -9.70 -32.54 -2.79
CA ARG A 61 -9.36 -31.19 -2.33
C ARG A 61 -10.61 -30.32 -2.21
N ARG A 62 -10.61 -29.32 -1.33
CA ARG A 62 -11.76 -28.40 -1.21
C ARG A 62 -11.66 -27.29 -2.26
N LEU A 63 -12.82 -26.80 -2.70
CA LEU A 63 -12.90 -25.65 -3.61
C LEU A 63 -12.29 -24.38 -3.02
N ARG A 64 -12.31 -24.23 -1.69
CA ARG A 64 -11.61 -23.17 -0.95
C ARG A 64 -10.12 -23.12 -1.31
N ASP A 65 -9.40 -24.22 -1.13
CA ASP A 65 -7.95 -24.31 -1.32
C ASP A 65 -7.55 -23.96 -2.76
N ILE A 66 -8.36 -24.42 -3.73
CA ILE A 66 -8.15 -24.15 -5.16
C ILE A 66 -8.35 -22.66 -5.48
N ASN A 67 -9.35 -22.02 -4.86
CA ASN A 67 -9.63 -20.61 -5.10
C ASN A 67 -8.56 -19.71 -4.45
N GLU A 68 -8.08 -20.09 -3.26
CA GLU A 68 -6.97 -19.43 -2.58
C GLU A 68 -5.69 -19.52 -3.41
N GLU A 69 -5.34 -20.69 -3.93
CA GLU A 69 -4.19 -20.86 -4.81
C GLU A 69 -4.29 -20.00 -6.08
N LYS A 70 -5.47 -19.96 -6.72
CA LYS A 70 -5.71 -19.09 -7.88
C LYS A 70 -5.58 -17.61 -7.53
N ARG A 71 -6.05 -17.21 -6.34
CA ARG A 71 -5.95 -15.83 -5.86
C ARG A 71 -4.50 -15.44 -5.63
N LEU A 72 -3.70 -16.32 -5.02
CA LEU A 72 -2.28 -16.12 -4.81
C LEU A 72 -1.51 -16.02 -6.12
N ARG A 73 -1.77 -16.92 -7.09
CA ARG A 73 -1.15 -16.86 -8.43
C ARG A 73 -1.43 -15.53 -9.14
N LYS A 74 -2.70 -15.10 -9.18
CA LYS A 74 -3.08 -13.81 -9.77
C LYS A 74 -2.42 -12.62 -9.06
N TRP A 75 -2.29 -12.68 -7.75
CA TRP A 75 -1.63 -11.63 -6.99
C TRP A 75 -0.14 -11.55 -7.33
N LEU A 76 0.53 -12.71 -7.46
CA LEU A 76 1.94 -12.80 -7.84
C LEU A 76 2.18 -12.29 -9.27
N GLU A 77 1.35 -12.73 -10.24
CA GLU A 77 1.37 -12.23 -11.62
C GLU A 77 1.19 -10.70 -11.66
N GLY A 78 0.25 -10.16 -10.88
CA GLY A 78 0.04 -8.72 -10.77
C GLY A 78 1.11 -7.97 -9.96
N GLN A 79 1.98 -8.65 -9.21
CA GLN A 79 3.16 -8.01 -8.59
C GLN A 79 4.23 -7.77 -9.64
N GLU A 80 4.51 -8.76 -10.49
CA GLU A 80 5.52 -8.62 -11.54
C GLU A 80 5.19 -7.47 -12.50
N GLU A 81 3.93 -7.31 -12.88
CA GLU A 81 3.48 -6.20 -13.73
C GLU A 81 3.69 -4.84 -13.05
N ARG A 82 3.33 -4.72 -11.76
CA ARG A 82 3.52 -3.49 -10.98
C ARG A 82 4.99 -3.14 -10.80
N GLU A 83 5.84 -4.14 -10.56
CA GLU A 83 7.28 -3.94 -10.46
C GLU A 83 7.88 -3.48 -11.79
N ARG A 84 7.48 -4.10 -12.91
CA ARG A 84 7.91 -3.68 -14.25
C ARG A 84 7.50 -2.24 -14.55
N GLU A 85 6.25 -1.87 -14.27
CA GLU A 85 5.78 -0.50 -14.47
C GLU A 85 6.52 0.50 -13.55
N ALA A 86 6.79 0.12 -12.30
CA ALA A 86 7.55 0.94 -11.37
C ALA A 86 9.00 1.14 -11.85
N ILE A 87 9.65 0.09 -12.37
CA ILE A 87 10.99 0.16 -12.94
C ILE A 87 11.00 1.05 -14.19
N GLU A 88 10.03 0.89 -15.10
CA GLU A 88 9.93 1.71 -16.31
C GLU A 88 9.69 3.19 -15.98
N ARG A 89 8.83 3.49 -15.00
CA ARG A 89 8.61 4.86 -14.50
C ARG A 89 9.88 5.44 -13.89
N LYS A 90 10.65 4.65 -13.14
CA LYS A 90 11.94 5.08 -12.58
C LYS A 90 12.96 5.34 -13.69
N GLN A 91 13.06 4.47 -14.69
CA GLN A 91 13.94 4.63 -15.84
C GLN A 91 13.59 5.90 -16.64
N LYS A 92 12.32 6.12 -16.96
CA LYS A 92 11.87 7.34 -17.65
C LYS A 92 12.17 8.61 -16.86
N LYS A 93 12.04 8.58 -15.54
CA LYS A 93 12.41 9.72 -14.67
C LYS A 93 13.92 9.95 -14.71
N LEU A 94 14.71 8.88 -14.62
CA LEU A 94 16.17 8.96 -14.69
C LEU A 94 16.63 9.52 -16.03
N GLU A 95 16.06 9.04 -17.13
CA GLU A 95 16.35 9.51 -18.48
C GLU A 95 15.98 10.98 -18.67
N LYS A 96 14.82 11.42 -18.15
CA LYS A 96 14.42 12.83 -18.16
C LYS A 96 15.35 13.73 -17.35
N LEU A 97 15.92 13.22 -16.25
CA LEU A 97 16.89 13.97 -15.44
C LEU A 97 18.28 14.01 -16.09
N LEU A 98 18.67 12.94 -16.78
CA LEU A 98 19.91 12.86 -17.55
C LEU A 98 19.87 13.67 -18.84
N ALA A 99 18.69 13.79 -19.46
CA ALA A 99 18.50 14.61 -20.63
C ALA A 99 18.78 16.08 -20.28
N GLU A 100 19.85 16.63 -20.85
CA GLU A 100 20.17 18.04 -20.70
C GLU A 100 18.96 18.90 -21.12
N PRO A 101 18.61 19.94 -20.35
CA PRO A 101 17.51 20.82 -20.72
C PRO A 101 17.88 21.51 -22.03
N LYS A 102 17.18 21.13 -23.11
CA LYS A 102 17.29 21.79 -24.42
C LYS A 102 16.62 23.16 -24.33
N ILE A 103 17.31 24.10 -23.70
CA ILE A 103 16.93 25.50 -23.72
C ILE A 103 17.44 26.06 -25.04
N GLU A 104 16.63 25.95 -26.08
CA GLU A 104 16.83 26.72 -27.31
C GLU A 104 16.49 28.17 -27.01
N VAL A 105 17.45 28.90 -26.46
CA VAL A 105 17.32 30.35 -26.34
C VAL A 105 17.53 30.91 -27.75
N SER A 106 16.46 31.28 -28.43
CA SER A 106 16.51 32.10 -29.64
C SER A 106 16.95 33.51 -29.24
N LEU A 107 18.25 33.64 -28.97
CA LEU A 107 18.87 34.91 -28.65
C LEU A 107 18.82 35.78 -29.90
N ASN A 108 18.12 36.90 -29.82
CA ASN A 108 18.10 37.88 -30.91
C ASN A 108 19.56 38.26 -31.25
N PRO A 109 19.95 38.32 -32.52
CA PRO A 109 21.34 38.61 -32.92
C PRO A 109 21.84 39.98 -32.44
N SER A 110 20.93 40.90 -32.10
CA SER A 110 21.27 42.17 -31.45
C SER A 110 21.74 42.00 -30.00
N TYR A 111 21.14 41.07 -29.26
CA TYR A 111 21.47 40.82 -27.86
C TYR A 111 22.80 40.07 -27.72
N GLU A 112 23.13 39.18 -28.66
CA GLU A 112 24.44 38.52 -28.69
C GLU A 112 25.57 39.51 -28.91
N LYS A 113 25.40 40.44 -29.84
CA LYS A 113 26.37 41.52 -30.10
C LYS A 113 26.56 42.38 -28.86
N GLU A 114 25.48 42.80 -28.23
CA GLU A 114 25.55 43.59 -27.00
C GLU A 114 26.25 42.81 -25.87
N ARG A 115 25.93 41.52 -25.69
CA ARG A 115 26.59 40.65 -24.71
C ARG A 115 28.10 40.50 -24.97
N GLN A 116 28.53 40.46 -26.22
CA GLN A 116 29.94 40.40 -26.61
C GLN A 116 30.66 41.73 -26.40
N GLU A 117 29.99 42.86 -26.68
CA GLU A 117 30.57 44.21 -26.55
C GLU A 117 30.60 44.73 -25.10
N LEU A 118 29.71 44.26 -24.23
CA LEU A 118 29.66 44.67 -22.81
C LEU A 118 31.00 44.54 -22.06
N PRO A 119 31.74 43.40 -22.10
CA PRO A 119 33.03 43.30 -21.42
C PRO A 119 34.07 44.27 -21.98
N GLU A 120 34.08 44.53 -23.29
CA GLU A 120 34.97 45.51 -23.92
C GLU A 120 34.61 46.94 -23.49
N ARG A 121 33.32 47.28 -23.43
CA ARG A 121 32.84 48.57 -22.90
C ARG A 121 33.21 48.76 -21.43
N VAL A 122 33.06 47.73 -20.60
CA VAL A 122 33.42 47.80 -19.18
C VAL A 122 34.93 47.95 -19.00
N SER A 123 35.73 47.17 -19.72
CA SER A 123 37.21 47.26 -19.65
C SER A 123 37.72 48.64 -20.06
N SER A 124 37.23 49.17 -21.19
CA SER A 124 37.61 50.52 -21.65
C SER A 124 37.18 51.64 -20.69
N ALA A 125 36.01 51.52 -20.06
CA ALA A 125 35.57 52.48 -19.05
C ALA A 125 36.43 52.43 -17.77
N VAL A 126 36.85 51.22 -17.36
CA VAL A 126 37.77 51.04 -16.22
C VAL A 126 39.14 51.62 -16.54
N ASP A 127 39.69 51.33 -17.72
CA ASP A 127 40.98 51.86 -18.15
C ASP A 127 40.96 53.38 -18.29
N ALA A 128 39.88 53.94 -18.85
CA ALA A 128 39.67 55.39 -18.90
C ALA A 128 39.57 55.98 -17.49
N GLY A 129 38.86 55.32 -16.57
CA GLY A 129 38.80 55.70 -15.16
C GLY A 129 40.18 55.68 -14.49
N TRP A 130 41.01 54.69 -14.81
CA TRP A 130 42.37 54.57 -14.28
C TRP A 130 43.31 55.64 -14.84
N GLN A 131 43.19 55.98 -16.12
CA GLN A 131 43.95 57.06 -16.76
C GLN A 131 43.55 58.43 -16.21
N VAL A 132 42.25 58.67 -15.96
CA VAL A 132 41.78 59.91 -15.32
C VAL A 132 42.22 59.97 -13.85
N ALA A 133 42.18 58.86 -13.12
CA ALA A 133 42.69 58.79 -11.75
C ALA A 133 44.21 58.96 -11.66
N GLY A 134 44.97 58.49 -12.67
CA GLY A 134 46.42 58.63 -12.75
C GLY A 134 46.91 59.98 -13.27
N SER A 135 46.13 60.66 -14.11
CA SER A 135 46.48 61.98 -14.68
C SER A 135 45.91 63.16 -13.87
N SER A 136 44.82 62.96 -13.11
CA SER A 136 44.35 63.97 -12.16
C SER A 136 45.03 63.77 -10.81
N GLY A 137 46.12 64.53 -10.59
CA GLY A 137 46.70 64.68 -9.26
C GLY A 137 45.63 65.08 -8.24
N GLU A 138 45.55 64.33 -7.15
CA GLU A 138 44.94 64.69 -5.86
C GLU A 138 43.69 65.60 -5.90
N ARG A 139 42.57 65.10 -6.41
CA ARG A 139 41.26 65.70 -6.08
C ARG A 139 40.76 65.17 -4.74
N LYS A 140 41.14 65.88 -3.68
CA LYS A 140 40.58 65.81 -2.32
C LYS A 140 39.06 65.64 -2.38
N ARG A 141 38.55 64.47 -1.97
CA ARG A 141 37.15 64.34 -1.57
C ARG A 141 36.96 65.20 -0.32
N LYS A 142 36.04 66.18 -0.35
CA LYS A 142 35.45 66.67 0.90
C LYS A 142 34.76 65.47 1.54
N SER A 143 35.29 65.02 2.66
CA SER A 143 34.68 64.03 3.52
C SER A 143 33.48 64.67 4.21
N ASP A 144 32.27 64.35 3.76
CA ASP A 144 31.15 64.29 4.70
C ASP A 144 31.24 62.95 5.42
N GLU A 145 31.43 63.03 6.74
CA GLU A 145 31.55 61.90 7.64
C GLU A 145 30.28 61.04 7.58
N VAL A 146 30.43 59.75 7.26
CA VAL A 146 29.39 58.77 7.50
C VAL A 146 29.92 57.69 8.43
N LEU A 147 29.28 57.59 9.60
CA LEU A 147 29.46 56.54 10.59
C LEU A 147 29.46 55.15 9.93
N GLN A 148 30.47 54.35 10.28
CA GLN A 148 30.58 52.96 9.83
C GLN A 148 29.53 52.06 10.51
N LYS A 149 28.59 51.55 9.72
CA LYS A 149 27.80 50.36 10.09
C LYS A 149 28.36 49.14 9.36
N LYS A 150 28.81 48.15 10.13
CA LYS A 150 29.23 46.83 9.64
C LYS A 150 28.04 46.15 8.95
N LYS A 151 28.12 45.92 7.64
CA LYS A 151 27.13 45.14 6.88
C LYS A 151 27.54 43.67 6.91
N LYS A 152 26.65 42.80 7.39
CA LYS A 152 26.82 41.33 7.31
C LYS A 152 26.65 40.90 5.86
N ALA A 153 27.57 40.08 5.34
CA ALA A 153 27.42 39.46 4.03
C ALA A 153 26.28 38.42 4.11
N LYS A 154 25.17 38.69 3.41
CA LYS A 154 24.06 37.75 3.25
C LYS A 154 24.40 36.87 2.05
N LEU A 155 25.12 35.77 2.28
CA LEU A 155 25.27 34.72 1.28
C LEU A 155 23.95 33.93 1.25
N TRP A 156 23.31 33.87 0.08
CA TRP A 156 21.96 33.32 -0.15
C TRP A 156 21.95 31.81 -0.43
N ILE A 157 23.08 31.12 -0.26
CA ILE A 157 23.27 29.73 -0.68
C ILE A 157 23.48 28.90 0.58
N ASP A 158 22.41 28.57 1.32
CA ASP A 158 22.50 27.48 2.31
C ASP A 158 21.16 26.92 2.84
N ALA A 159 20.00 27.37 2.35
CA ALA A 159 18.72 26.97 2.95
C ALA A 159 18.04 25.75 2.28
N GLU A 160 18.51 25.28 1.12
CA GLU A 160 17.71 24.39 0.25
C GLU A 160 18.35 23.01 0.01
N LEU A 161 19.49 22.67 0.63
CA LEU A 161 20.18 21.38 0.40
C LEU A 161 20.10 20.39 1.57
N SER A 162 19.43 20.75 2.68
CA SER A 162 19.44 19.95 3.91
C SER A 162 18.19 19.09 4.15
N ASP A 163 17.17 19.14 3.29
CA ASP A 163 15.89 18.47 3.57
C ASP A 163 15.53 17.32 2.61
N CYS A 164 16.55 16.66 2.03
CA CYS A 164 16.35 15.42 1.29
C CYS A 164 17.01 14.23 2.01
N SER A 165 16.57 13.97 3.25
CA SER A 165 16.70 12.66 3.86
C SER A 165 15.36 11.95 3.70
N SER A 166 15.19 11.25 2.57
CA SER A 166 14.05 10.36 2.36
C SER A 166 14.19 9.16 3.32
N SER A 167 13.67 9.31 4.54
CA SER A 167 13.42 8.17 5.44
C SER A 167 12.32 7.33 4.81
N SER A 168 12.68 6.12 4.41
CA SER A 168 11.72 5.10 4.00
C SER A 168 11.21 4.42 5.26
N GLU A 169 10.19 5.03 5.88
CA GLU A 169 9.43 4.40 6.95
C GLU A 169 8.64 3.22 6.36
N SER A 170 9.13 2.01 6.63
CA SER A 170 8.46 0.76 6.26
C SER A 170 7.49 0.40 7.37
N ASP A 171 6.25 0.90 7.30
CA ASP A 171 5.17 0.45 8.19
C ASP A 171 4.79 -1.00 7.87
N ASN A 172 5.23 -1.90 8.74
CA ASN A 172 4.84 -3.31 8.76
C ASN A 172 3.75 -3.49 9.83
N GLU A 173 2.50 -3.18 9.48
CA GLU A 173 1.34 -3.46 10.34
C GLU A 173 0.79 -4.85 9.99
N SER A 174 1.02 -5.81 10.90
CA SER A 174 0.37 -7.12 10.89
C SER A 174 -1.14 -6.97 11.10
N PRO A 175 -2.00 -7.65 10.32
CA PRO A 175 -3.43 -7.64 10.59
C PRO A 175 -3.72 -8.56 11.78
N ASN A 176 -4.07 -7.93 12.90
CA ASN A 176 -4.63 -8.60 14.06
C ASN A 176 -6.09 -8.97 13.74
N ASP A 177 -6.39 -10.27 13.76
CA ASP A 177 -7.76 -10.80 13.69
C ASP A 177 -8.64 -10.17 14.77
N LYS A 178 -9.75 -9.55 14.36
CA LYS A 178 -10.98 -9.42 15.17
C LYS A 178 -12.19 -9.06 14.29
N ILE A 179 -13.10 -10.02 14.27
CA ILE A 179 -14.48 -9.98 13.80
C ILE A 179 -15.25 -8.92 14.58
N GLU A 180 -16.01 -8.03 13.93
CA GLU A 180 -17.41 -7.69 14.28
C GLU A 180 -18.06 -6.64 13.35
N ALA A 181 -19.25 -7.02 12.85
CA ALA A 181 -20.43 -6.22 12.48
C ALA A 181 -20.27 -4.83 11.81
N GLY A 182 -20.32 -4.81 10.48
CA GLY A 182 -20.64 -3.62 9.69
C GLY A 182 -22.15 -3.52 9.42
N ALA A 183 -22.79 -2.54 10.04
CA ALA A 183 -24.08 -2.00 9.65
C ALA A 183 -23.85 -0.67 8.92
N MET A 184 -24.24 -0.57 7.65
CA MET A 184 -24.34 0.68 6.87
C MET A 184 -25.38 0.45 5.77
N SER A 185 -26.59 0.99 5.94
CA SER A 185 -27.04 2.28 5.38
C SER A 185 -27.21 2.23 3.86
N ASP A 186 -28.47 2.00 3.47
CA ASP A 186 -28.99 1.93 2.12
C ASP A 186 -29.03 3.35 1.51
N SER A 187 -28.30 3.58 0.43
CA SER A 187 -28.44 4.78 -0.40
C SER A 187 -28.81 4.37 -1.82
N SER A 188 -30.12 4.33 -2.03
CA SER A 188 -30.79 4.14 -3.31
C SER A 188 -30.31 5.14 -4.37
N ASN A 189 -29.78 4.64 -5.48
CA ASN A 189 -29.82 5.35 -6.75
C ASN A 189 -30.20 4.37 -7.87
N LYS A 190 -31.47 4.42 -8.23
CA LYS A 190 -32.09 3.69 -9.34
C LYS A 190 -31.97 4.57 -10.59
N SER A 191 -31.08 4.22 -11.51
CA SER A 191 -31.09 4.77 -12.88
C SER A 191 -31.77 3.77 -13.80
N GLU A 192 -33.01 4.10 -14.17
CA GLU A 192 -33.76 3.45 -15.25
C GLU A 192 -33.11 3.81 -16.60
N LEU A 193 -32.78 2.81 -17.41
CA LEU A 193 -32.64 2.99 -18.85
C LEU A 193 -33.44 1.93 -19.58
N LYS A 194 -34.34 2.45 -20.40
CA LYS A 194 -35.37 1.79 -21.17
C LYS A 194 -34.91 1.84 -22.64
N THR A 195 -34.79 0.67 -23.25
CA THR A 195 -34.89 0.44 -24.70
C THR A 195 -35.48 -0.93 -24.89
#